data_AF-A0A538HCQ2-F1
#
_entry.id   AF-A0A538HCQ2-F1
#
_cell.length_a   1.000
_cell.length_b   1.000
_cell.length_c   1.000
_cell.angle_alpha   90.00
_cell.angle_beta   90.00
_cell.angle_gamma   90.00
#
_symmetry.space_group_name_H-M   'P 1'
#
loop_
_entity.id
_entity.type
_entity.pdbx_description
1 polymer ?
#
loop_
_entity_poly.entity_id
_entity_poly.type
_entity_poly.pdbx_seq_one_letter_code
_entity_poly.pdbx_strand_id
1 'polypeptide(L)'
;MRPDGTPAPRQAPPRPAPRPVQQRTGPSQFAREVRAELRKVAWPTRDEIWNYSIVVLITVVVLGFVIFGLDFFFARAVLFLFKS
;
A
#
# COMPACT_ATOMS: atom_id res chain seq x y z
N MET A 1 41.40 23.95 -67.16
CA MET A 1 40.20 24.82 -67.19
C MET A 1 39.02 23.94 -67.64
N ARG A 2 38.09 23.59 -66.74
CA ARG A 2 36.86 22.83 -67.07
C ARG A 2 35.68 23.83 -67.16
N PRO A 3 34.81 23.75 -68.18
CA PRO A 3 33.79 24.77 -68.49
C PRO A 3 32.40 24.58 -67.83
N ASP A 4 32.23 23.69 -66.85
CA ASP A 4 30.90 23.39 -66.28
C ASP A 4 30.66 24.18 -64.98
N GLY A 5 29.94 25.29 -65.07
CA GLY A 5 29.56 26.19 -63.98
C GLY A 5 28.54 25.60 -63.00
N THR A 6 28.74 24.38 -62.50
CA THR A 6 27.80 23.75 -61.56
C THR A 6 28.12 24.20 -60.13
N PRO A 7 27.22 24.91 -59.42
CA PRO A 7 27.47 25.27 -58.03
C PRO A 7 27.46 24.00 -57.17
N ALA A 8 28.55 23.77 -56.43
CA ALA A 8 28.67 22.66 -55.48
C ALA A 8 27.55 22.75 -54.41
N PRO A 9 26.92 21.62 -54.01
CA PRO A 9 25.85 21.65 -53.01
C PRO A 9 26.39 22.19 -51.68
N ARG A 10 25.86 23.34 -51.25
CA ARG A 10 26.19 23.96 -49.97
C ARG A 10 25.57 23.10 -48.86
N GLN A 11 26.40 22.37 -48.12
CA GLN A 11 25.94 21.59 -46.97
C GLN A 11 25.48 22.55 -45.86
N ALA A 12 24.23 22.41 -45.44
CA ALA A 12 23.66 23.18 -44.34
C ALA A 12 24.28 22.72 -42.99
N PRO A 13 24.43 23.62 -42.00
CA PRO A 13 25.00 23.26 -40.71
C PRO A 13 24.14 22.21 -39.98
N PRO A 14 24.77 21.29 -39.22
CA PRO A 14 24.04 20.27 -38.48
C PRO A 14 23.14 20.93 -37.42
N ARG A 15 21.86 20.57 -37.42
CA ARG A 15 20.88 21.09 -36.45
C ARG A 15 21.27 20.63 -35.03
N PRO A 16 21.11 21.49 -34.00
CA PRO A 16 21.32 21.07 -32.62
C PRO A 16 20.37 19.92 -32.28
N ALA A 17 20.92 18.83 -31.72
CA ALA A 17 20.12 17.69 -31.29
C ALA A 17 19.12 18.11 -30.20
N PRO A 18 17.88 17.58 -30.20
CA PRO A 18 16.90 17.88 -29.16
C PRO A 18 17.44 17.44 -27.80
N ARG A 19 17.45 18.34 -26.81
CA ARG A 19 17.79 17.98 -25.42
C ARG A 19 16.77 16.96 -24.92
N PRO A 20 17.19 15.81 -24.34
CA PRO A 20 16.25 14.84 -23.82
C PRO A 20 15.42 15.50 -22.72
N VAL A 21 14.09 15.49 -22.91
CA VAL A 21 13.15 16.03 -21.94
C VAL A 21 13.34 15.25 -20.65
N GLN A 22 13.78 15.95 -19.60
CA GLN A 22 14.04 15.35 -18.30
C GLN A 22 12.73 14.70 -17.80
N GLN A 23 12.67 13.37 -17.82
CA GLN A 23 11.52 12.60 -17.39
C GLN A 23 11.32 12.88 -15.89
N ARG A 24 10.42 13.82 -15.58
CA ARG A 24 9.84 13.92 -14.24
C ARG A 24 9.24 12.55 -13.92
N THR A 25 9.60 11.99 -12.78
CA THR A 25 9.09 10.71 -12.29
C THR A 25 7.56 10.71 -12.41
N GLY A 26 7.05 9.99 -13.41
CA GLY A 26 5.62 9.92 -13.67
C GLY A 26 4.91 9.08 -12.61
N PRO A 27 3.59 9.22 -12.44
CA PRO A 27 2.81 8.42 -11.49
C PRO A 27 3.01 6.89 -11.64
N SER A 28 3.27 6.43 -12.87
CA SER A 28 3.58 5.03 -13.18
C SER A 28 4.93 4.56 -12.60
N GLN A 29 5.92 5.45 -12.58
CA GLN A 29 7.24 5.17 -12.01
C GLN A 29 7.18 5.17 -10.48
N PHE A 30 6.45 6.13 -9.89
CA PHE A 30 6.17 6.15 -8.45
C PHE A 30 5.45 4.89 -7.97
N ALA A 31 4.40 4.44 -8.67
CA ALA A 31 3.69 3.20 -8.32
C ALA A 31 4.59 1.95 -8.40
N ARG A 32 5.53 1.93 -9.35
CA ARG A 32 6.52 0.86 -9.48
C ARG A 32 7.51 0.87 -8.32
N GLU A 33 7.97 2.05 -7.91
CA GLU A 33 8.84 2.23 -6.74
C GLU A 33 8.13 1.81 -5.44
N VAL A 34 6.88 2.24 -5.23
CA VAL A 34 6.05 1.82 -4.09
C VAL A 34 5.85 0.31 -4.05
N ARG A 35 5.55 -0.33 -5.19
CA ARG A 35 5.43 -1.80 -5.26
C ARG A 35 6.75 -2.49 -4.92
N ALA A 36 7.89 -1.94 -5.33
CA ALA A 36 9.20 -2.50 -5.00
C ALA A 36 9.48 -2.41 -3.49
N GLU A 37 9.09 -1.31 -2.84
CA GLU A 37 9.23 -1.13 -1.39
C GLU A 37 8.26 -2.02 -0.60
N LEU A 38 6.99 -2.13 -1.05
CA LEU A 38 5.99 -3.00 -0.44
C LEU A 38 6.36 -4.49 -0.48
N ARG A 39 7.22 -4.91 -1.42
CA ARG A 39 7.77 -6.28 -1.45
C ARG A 39 8.81 -6.53 -0.37
N LYS A 40 9.41 -5.48 0.22
CA LYS A 40 10.31 -5.60 1.38
C LYS A 40 9.53 -5.76 2.68
N VAL A 41 8.25 -5.40 2.70
CA VAL A 41 7.38 -5.65 3.83
C VAL A 41 7.14 -7.15 3.91
N ALA A 42 7.52 -7.75 5.03
CA ALA A 42 7.21 -9.14 5.34
C ALA A 42 5.71 -9.26 5.62
N TRP A 43 4.93 -9.48 4.57
CA TRP A 43 3.51 -9.78 4.72
C TRP A 43 3.38 -11.14 5.39
N PRO A 44 2.65 -11.23 6.50
CA PRO A 44 2.51 -12.47 7.25
C PRO A 44 1.90 -13.54 6.35
N THR A 45 2.31 -14.79 6.59
CA THR A 45 1.72 -15.93 5.89
C THR A 45 0.27 -16.13 6.33
N ARG A 46 -0.54 -16.79 5.49
CA ARG A 46 -1.96 -17.06 5.81
C ARG A 46 -2.11 -17.81 7.14
N ASP A 47 -1.18 -18.71 7.43
CA ASP A 47 -1.19 -19.50 8.66
C ASP A 47 -0.92 -18.64 9.90
N GLU A 48 -0.04 -17.66 9.78
CA GLU A 48 0.25 -16.71 10.86
C GLU A 48 -0.94 -15.80 11.15
N ILE A 49 -1.66 -15.38 10.12
CA ILE A 49 -2.92 -14.62 10.28
C ILE A 49 -3.95 -15.46 11.04
N TRP A 50 -4.09 -16.75 10.73
CA TRP A 50 -5.01 -17.64 11.43
C TRP A 50 -4.63 -17.83 12.90
N ASN A 51 -3.34 -18.02 13.20
CA ASN A 51 -2.85 -18.18 14.56
C ASN A 51 -3.12 -16.94 15.43
N TYR A 52 -2.88 -15.74 14.92
CA TYR A 52 -3.20 -14.52 15.68
C TYR A 52 -4.71 -14.29 15.79
N SER A 53 -5.46 -14.57 14.73
CA SER A 53 -6.92 -14.38 14.73
C SER A 53 -7.61 -15.32 15.72
N ILE A 54 -7.17 -16.58 15.86
CA ILE A 54 -7.80 -17.54 16.79
C ILE A 54 -7.53 -17.17 18.25
N VAL A 55 -6.33 -16.68 18.57
CA VAL A 55 -6.00 -16.20 19.92
C VAL A 55 -6.90 -15.02 20.29
N VAL A 56 -7.06 -14.04 19.39
CA VAL A 56 -7.95 -12.90 19.59
C VAL A 56 -9.40 -13.35 19.73
N LEU A 57 -9.87 -14.25 18.87
CA LEU A 57 -11.24 -14.77 18.90
C LEU A 57 -11.55 -15.43 20.24
N ILE A 58 -10.67 -16.32 20.72
CA ILE A 58 -10.82 -16.99 22.02
C ILE A 58 -10.86 -15.94 23.14
N THR A 59 -9.96 -14.96 23.10
CA THR A 59 -9.89 -13.89 24.11
C THR A 59 -11.18 -13.09 24.18
N VAL A 60 -11.73 -12.68 23.02
CA VAL A 60 -13.00 -11.94 22.95
C VAL A 60 -14.16 -12.78 23.46
N VAL A 61 -14.21 -14.07 23.12
CA VAL A 61 -15.25 -14.99 23.61
C VAL A 61 -15.18 -15.14 25.13
N VAL A 62 -13.99 -15.34 25.70
CA VAL A 62 -13.80 -15.44 27.16
C VAL A 62 -14.23 -14.15 27.86
N LEU A 63 -13.77 -12.99 27.39
CA LEU A 63 -14.17 -11.69 27.94
C LEU A 63 -15.69 -11.51 27.85
N GLY A 64 -16.30 -11.87 26.72
CA GLY A 64 -17.74 -11.83 26.52
C GLY A 64 -18.50 -12.67 27.54
N PHE A 65 -18.03 -13.89 27.83
CA PHE A 65 -18.62 -14.74 28.86
C PHE A 65 -18.46 -14.16 30.27
N VAL A 66 -17.30 -13.57 30.59
CA VAL A 66 -17.09 -12.93 31.89
C VAL A 66 -18.04 -11.74 32.07
N ILE A 67 -18.14 -10.87 31.07
CA ILE A 67 -19.05 -9.72 31.09
C ILE A 67 -20.49 -10.20 31.24
N PHE A 68 -20.90 -11.16 30.41
CA PHE A 68 -22.25 -11.73 30.48
C PHE A 68 -22.58 -12.32 31.85
N GLY A 69 -21.65 -13.09 32.44
CA GLY A 69 -21.84 -13.66 33.78
C GLY A 69 -21.94 -12.59 34.86
N LEU A 70 -21.11 -11.54 34.76
CA LEU A 70 -21.10 -10.43 35.69
C LEU A 70 -22.38 -9.60 35.59
N ASP A 71 -22.83 -9.28 34.38
CA ASP A 71 -24.09 -8.57 34.13
C ASP A 71 -25.28 -9.36 34.65
N PHE A 72 -25.32 -10.67 34.42
CA PHE A 72 -26.38 -11.54 34.93
C PHE A 72 -26.40 -11.57 36.46
N PHE A 73 -25.21 -11.68 37.08
CA PHE A 73 -25.07 -11.66 38.54
C PHE A 73 -25.54 -10.33 39.13
N PHE A 74 -25.08 -9.21 38.60
CA PHE A 74 -25.51 -7.89 39.06
C PHE A 74 -27.01 -7.66 38.84
N ALA A 75 -27.57 -8.05 37.70
CA ALA A 75 -28.99 -7.94 37.43
C ALA A 75 -29.81 -8.69 38.48
N ARG A 76 -29.44 -9.94 38.79
CA ARG A 76 -30.08 -10.74 39.85
C ARG A 76 -29.92 -10.12 41.24
N ALA A 77 -28.72 -9.66 41.59
CA ALA A 77 -28.42 -9.09 42.90
C ALA A 77 -29.20 -7.79 43.16
N VAL A 78 -29.24 -6.91 42.16
CA VAL A 78 -29.97 -5.64 42.24
C VAL A 78 -31.48 -5.87 42.34
N LEU A 79 -32.05 -6.78 41.53
CA LEU A 79 -33.46 -7.13 41.61
C LEU A 79 -33.84 -7.72 42.97
N PHE A 80 -32.97 -8.54 43.57
CA PHE A 80 -33.18 -9.07 44.91
C PHE A 80 -33.17 -7.95 45.97
N LEU A 81 -32.21 -7.03 45.87
CA LEU A 81 -32.07 -5.91 46.81
C LEU A 81 -33.27 -4.95 46.76
N PHE A 82 -33.80 -4.64 45.58
CA PHE A 82 -34.97 -3.76 45.44
C PHE A 82 -36.31 -4.44 45.77
N LYS A 83 -36.37 -5.77 45.74
CA LYS A 83 -37.57 -6.53 46.11
C LYS A 83 -37.66 -6.80 47.62
N SER A 84 -36.54 -6.73 48.33
CA SER A 84 -36.46 -6.78 49.79
C SER A 84 -36.77 -5.42 50.42
#